data_AF-A0A852YS96-F1
#
_entry.id   AF-A0A852YS96-F1
#
_cell.length_a   1.000
_cell.length_b   1.000
_cell.length_c   1.000
_cell.angle_alpha   90.00
_cell.angle_beta   90.00
_cell.angle_gamma   90.00
#
_symmetry.space_group_name_H-M   'P 1'
#
loop_
_entity.id
_entity.type
_entity.pdbx_description
1 polymer ?
#
loop_
_entity_poly.entity_id
_entity_poly.type
_entity_poly.pdbx_seq_one_letter_code
_entity_poly.pdbx_strand_id
1 'polypeptide(L)'
;MDSAAKKETWAEFERTEVNGRAGATAVTEGATQAGTCDAMFDAGQGMIQVRAHDVARSGSRDECAKALETAEKVEPNVPGQA
;
A
#
# COMPACT_ATOMS: atom_id res chain seq x y z
N MET A 1 9.35 -23.29 -2.28
CA MET A 1 8.38 -22.26 -2.73
C MET A 1 8.33 -21.27 -1.60
N ASP A 2 9.35 -20.43 -1.54
CA ASP A 2 9.61 -19.58 -0.40
C ASP A 2 9.00 -18.23 -0.72
N SER A 3 7.87 -17.98 -0.06
CA SER A 3 7.00 -16.83 -0.23
C SER A 3 7.81 -15.54 -0.30
N ALA A 4 7.63 -14.75 -1.36
CA ALA A 4 8.23 -13.42 -1.54
C ALA A 4 7.95 -12.43 -0.39
N ALA A 5 7.09 -12.80 0.57
CA ALA A 5 6.85 -12.12 1.84
C ALA A 5 8.01 -12.27 2.86
N LYS A 6 8.87 -13.29 2.73
CA LYS A 6 10.11 -13.46 3.51
C LYS A 6 11.31 -12.94 2.72
N LYS A 7 11.32 -11.66 2.40
CA LYS A 7 12.56 -10.93 2.14
C LYS A 7 12.58 -9.80 3.16
N GLU A 8 13.58 -9.84 4.02
CA GLU A 8 13.87 -8.98 5.18
C GLU A 8 13.88 -7.48 4.81
N THR A 9 12.72 -6.92 4.50
CA THR A 9 12.58 -5.54 4.00
C THR A 9 11.28 -4.88 4.49
N TRP A 10 10.26 -5.67 4.83
CA TRP A 10 8.96 -5.19 5.28
C TRP A 10 8.83 -5.33 6.80
N ALA A 11 8.61 -4.22 7.49
CA ALA A 11 8.18 -4.23 8.88
C ALA A 11 6.76 -4.80 9.00
N GLU A 12 5.88 -4.43 8.07
CA GLU A 12 4.50 -4.91 8.02
C GLU A 12 4.10 -5.17 6.56
N PHE A 13 3.36 -6.25 6.33
CA PHE A 13 2.79 -6.57 5.02
C PHE A 13 1.44 -7.25 5.24
N GLU A 14 0.38 -6.64 4.73
CA GLU A 14 -0.98 -7.17 4.81
C GLU A 14 -1.59 -7.26 3.42
N ARG A 15 -2.23 -8.39 3.10
CA ARG A 15 -2.98 -8.52 1.86
C ARG A 15 -4.35 -7.87 2.06
N THR A 16 -4.74 -7.02 1.12
CA THR A 16 -6.01 -6.30 1.15
C THR A 16 -6.65 -6.29 -0.24
N GLU A 17 -7.82 -5.67 -0.35
CA GLU A 17 -8.48 -5.41 -1.61
C GLU A 17 -8.62 -3.91 -1.82
N VAL A 18 -8.40 -3.45 -3.05
CA VAL A 18 -8.66 -2.06 -3.45
C VAL A 18 -9.79 -2.10 -4.48
N ASN A 19 -11.00 -1.68 -4.08
CA ASN A 19 -12.22 -1.78 -4.89
C ASN A 19 -12.43 -3.18 -5.53
N GLY A 20 -12.14 -4.25 -4.80
CA GLY A 20 -12.28 -5.64 -5.28
C GLY A 20 -11.13 -6.13 -6.17
N ARG A 21 -10.04 -5.36 -6.28
CA ARG A 21 -8.78 -5.81 -6.91
C ARG A 21 -7.83 -6.32 -5.85
N ALA A 22 -7.08 -7.36 -6.20
CA ALA A 22 -6.02 -7.87 -5.35
C ALA A 22 -5.00 -6.76 -5.06
N GLY A 23 -4.76 -6.53 -3.77
CA GLY A 23 -3.83 -5.53 -3.29
C GLY A 23 -3.10 -5.95 -2.02
N ALA A 24 -2.24 -5.07 -1.54
CA ALA A 24 -1.53 -5.22 -0.28
C ALA A 24 -1.15 -3.85 0.28
N THR A 25 -1.15 -3.73 1.59
CA THR A 25 -0.48 -2.63 2.30
C THR A 25 0.86 -3.13 2.81
N ALA A 26 1.86 -2.27 2.79
CA ALA A 26 3.20 -2.60 3.25
C ALA A 26 3.89 -1.41 3.90
N VAL A 27 4.58 -1.69 5.00
CA VAL A 27 5.51 -0.77 5.66
C VAL A 27 6.90 -1.38 5.52
N THR A 28 7.86 -0.64 4.95
CA THR A 28 9.27 -1.07 4.94
C THR A 28 9.92 -0.81 6.30
N GLU A 29 10.95 -1.58 6.68
CA GLU A 29 11.62 -1.40 7.99
C GLU A 29 12.21 0.01 8.21
N GLY A 30 12.60 0.71 7.14
CA GLY A 30 13.00 2.12 7.20
C GLY A 30 11.83 3.12 7.19
N ALA A 31 10.67 2.70 6.68
CA ALA A 31 9.46 3.52 6.55
C ALA A 31 8.72 3.72 7.87
N THR A 32 8.87 2.81 8.84
CA THR A 32 8.28 2.93 10.18
C THR A 32 8.79 4.18 10.90
N GLN A 33 10.09 4.49 10.78
CA GLN A 33 10.67 5.71 11.36
C GLN A 33 10.28 6.99 10.60
N ALA A 34 9.92 6.83 9.32
CA ALA A 34 9.48 7.91 8.45
C ALA A 34 7.95 8.14 8.49
N GLY A 35 7.19 7.29 9.19
CA GLY A 35 5.72 7.32 9.19
C GLY A 35 5.17 7.17 7.78
N THR A 36 5.57 6.13 7.05
CA THR A 36 5.12 5.93 5.66
C THR A 36 4.56 4.53 5.47
N CYS A 37 3.50 4.43 4.68
CA CYS A 37 2.92 3.16 4.27
C CYS A 37 2.60 3.18 2.78
N ASP A 38 2.83 2.05 2.13
CA ASP A 38 2.54 1.81 0.72
C ASP A 38 1.28 0.96 0.60
N ALA A 39 0.29 1.42 -0.15
CA ALA A 39 -0.82 0.61 -0.64
C ALA A 39 -0.56 0.26 -2.11
N MET A 40 -0.58 -1.02 -2.44
CA MET A 40 -0.32 -1.54 -3.77
C MET A 40 -1.55 -2.29 -4.26
N PHE A 41 -1.90 -2.12 -5.53
CA PHE A 41 -2.94 -2.93 -6.17
C PHE A 41 -2.59 -3.27 -7.61
N ASP A 42 -3.10 -4.40 -8.06
CA ASP A 42 -2.98 -4.85 -9.44
C ASP A 42 -3.55 -3.80 -10.39
N ALA A 43 -2.86 -3.49 -11.49
CA ALA A 43 -3.26 -2.54 -12.53
C ALA A 43 -3.56 -3.25 -13.88
N GLY A 44 -3.76 -4.57 -13.87
CA GLY A 44 -3.94 -5.43 -15.06
C GLY A 44 -2.60 -5.79 -15.71
N GLN A 45 -1.90 -4.80 -16.27
CA GLN A 45 -0.58 -5.00 -16.90
C GLN A 45 0.59 -4.54 -16.04
N GLY A 46 0.33 -4.19 -14.78
CA GLY A 46 1.32 -3.65 -13.86
C GLY A 46 0.78 -3.58 -12.44
N MET A 47 1.44 -2.77 -11.61
CA MET A 47 1.04 -2.52 -10.23
C MET A 47 1.06 -1.01 -9.98
N ILE A 48 0.04 -0.51 -9.30
CA ILE A 48 0.02 0.87 -8.81
C ILE A 48 0.44 0.85 -7.35
N GLN A 49 1.45 1.66 -7.02
CA GLN A 49 1.88 1.89 -5.65
C GLN A 49 1.47 3.31 -5.22
N VAL A 50 0.71 3.40 -4.14
CA VAL A 50 0.31 4.64 -3.49
C VAL A 50 1.01 4.75 -2.15
N ARG A 51 1.90 5.73 -2.02
CA ARG A 51 2.63 5.98 -0.78
C ARG A 51 1.98 7.12 0.02
N ALA A 52 1.50 6.81 1.22
CA ALA A 52 1.13 7.82 2.20
C ALA A 52 2.32 8.14 3.12
N HIS A 53 2.39 9.39 3.54
CA HIS A 53 3.36 9.89 4.52
C HIS A 53 2.60 10.61 5.63
N ASP A 54 2.86 10.27 6.89
CA ASP A 54 2.40 11.07 8.01
C ASP A 54 3.38 12.21 8.27
N VAL A 55 3.10 13.35 7.63
CA VAL A 55 3.81 14.62 7.92
C VAL A 55 3.48 15.15 9.31
N ALA A 56 2.42 14.65 9.96
CA ALA A 56 2.02 15.09 11.28
C ALA A 56 2.34 13.98 12.29
N ARG A 57 3.45 14.11 13.03
CA ARG A 57 3.84 13.27 14.18
C ARG A 57 2.83 13.27 15.36
N SER A 58 1.55 13.51 15.10
CA SER A 58 0.43 13.52 16.03
C SER A 58 -0.37 12.22 15.93
N GLY A 59 0.30 11.10 16.24
CA GLY A 59 -0.20 10.06 17.13
C GLY A 59 -1.51 9.31 16.85
N SER A 60 -2.17 9.43 15.70
CA SER A 60 -3.40 8.62 15.50
C SER A 60 -3.86 8.41 14.06
N ARG A 61 -3.07 8.74 13.03
CA ARG A 61 -3.51 8.59 11.65
C ARG A 61 -2.74 7.46 10.99
N ASP A 62 -3.34 6.28 11.05
CA ASP A 62 -2.86 5.07 10.40
C ASP A 62 -2.50 5.34 8.93
N GLU A 63 -1.20 5.37 8.63
CA GLU A 63 -0.68 5.74 7.32
C GLU A 63 -1.13 4.75 6.26
N CYS A 64 -1.31 3.49 6.65
CA CYS A 64 -1.81 2.43 5.77
C CYS A 64 -3.29 2.64 5.45
N ALA A 65 -4.12 3.02 6.42
CA ALA A 65 -5.51 3.39 6.15
C ALA A 65 -5.60 4.56 5.17
N LYS A 66 -4.71 5.55 5.26
CA LYS A 66 -4.70 6.69 4.34
C LYS A 66 -4.19 6.32 2.94
N ALA A 67 -3.17 5.48 2.87
CA ALA A 67 -2.67 4.93 1.61
C ALA A 67 -3.76 4.14 0.89
N LEU A 68 -4.50 3.31 1.64
CA LEU A 68 -5.61 2.51 1.13
C LEU A 68 -6.76 3.39 0.62
N GLU A 69 -7.25 4.36 1.42
CA GLU A 69 -8.30 5.30 0.99
C GLU A 69 -7.91 6.03 -0.30
N THR A 70 -6.63 6.37 -0.44
CA THR A 70 -6.12 7.02 -1.65
C THR A 70 -6.07 6.05 -2.82
N ALA A 71 -5.63 4.81 -2.60
CA ALA A 71 -5.64 3.76 -3.61
C ALA A 71 -7.05 3.48 -4.14
N GLU A 72 -8.07 3.41 -3.28
CA GLU A 72 -9.47 3.24 -3.67
C GLU A 72 -9.99 4.40 -4.53
N LYS A 73 -9.50 5.62 -4.31
CA LYS A 73 -9.85 6.79 -5.15
C LYS A 73 -9.11 6.79 -6.49
N VAL A 74 -7.88 6.27 -6.52
CA VAL A 74 -7.06 6.21 -7.73
C VAL A 74 -7.53 5.08 -8.66
N GLU A 75 -7.85 3.91 -8.11
CA GLU A 75 -8.26 2.70 -8.83
C GLU A 75 -9.25 2.92 -9.98
N PRO A 76 -10.39 3.63 -9.82
CA PRO A 76 -11.35 3.82 -10.91
C PRO A 76 -10.84 4.67 -12.07
N ASN A 77 -9.71 5.38 -11.88
CA ASN A 77 -9.05 6.19 -12.91
C ASN A 77 -7.89 5.44 -13.58
N VAL A 78 -7.61 4.19 -13.19
CA VAL A 78 -6.50 3.42 -13.75
C VAL A 78 -6.89 2.85 -15.11
N PRO A 79 -6.13 3.15 -16.18
CA PRO A 79 -6.36 2.56 -17.50
C PRO A 79 -6.15 1.04 -17.46
N GLY A 80 -7.00 0.28 -18.14
CA GLY A 80 -6.92 -1.18 -18.18
C GLY A 80 -8.19 -1.93 -17.77
N GLN A 81 -9.28 -1.22 -17.47
CA GLN A 81 -10.62 -1.81 -17.45
C GLN A 81 -11.11 -2.02 -18.91
N ALA A 82 -10.58 -3.01 -19.59
CA ALA A 82 -11.05 -3.45 -20.91
C ALA A 82 -11.00 -4.97 -21.00
#